data_AF-A0A8T6HLM3-F1
#
_entry.id   AF-A0A8T6HLM3-F1
#
_cell.length_a   1.000
_cell.length_b   1.000
_cell.length_c   1.000
_cell.angle_alpha   90.00
_cell.angle_beta   90.00
_cell.angle_gamma   90.00
#
_symmetry.space_group_name_H-M   'P 1'
#
loop_
_entity.id
_entity.type
_entity.pdbx_description
1 polymer ?
#
loop_
_entity_poly.entity_id
_entity_poly.type
_entity_poly.pdbx_seq_one_letter_code
_entity_poly.pdbx_strand_id
1 'polypeptide(L)'
;MMNQRVRVLSVGALVIGIAVAAILLSGVIPLDFVASEHHGESEIDVRIQARQTQSGRVEVRAQSSVAGNEWTTHTPQARLLPRDAEPGRWYSSSSFAVSVADPVPDVADPAGYTKWFVEQAIARYERDGREAMLAYYNSPQSIDGQWYMFIMDEDDVVVAHRNQDLIGVPGVNVNGPDGYPAGRMVIEVASVEGSWVNYQFDNLATGRAEIKHSWIVRHDGLIFGSGWYELAPSQKEAPGAYPQSFVTRAQDLYVVVGRVADFEYYNTAESVDGPWYVFVIGEDGRNVAHQVRDFIGLVAAEVDIDGYPAGAMVVAVASEEGAWVDYWYTNLETNRSETKHSWVVKHDGLIIGSGWYEEGPSKEHAPGAYTQSYVQRALELYRVLGRDATFEYYNSQESIDGEWYLFIHNVDGTRLVNGARADRPGWLGSNLHGTGVDVTGYDYTADTLSFEASGWISYVFPNPDAELQYQRKHSWIVRQGDLLFGSGWYDRNYNLAEQDPAGYARALVQDAIDRYDADGREGVIEYHNSPESVDGEWYVSIYELDGTRLAHPYLPLGENVLDGGPDVTGRHFREEFIAIEDRGWVSYVFLNPDSGEQEQKHTWVVRHEGLLFTAGWYEAGAYATPDP
;
A
#
# COMPACT_ATOMS: atom_id res chain seq x y z
N MET A 1 42.86 62.41 19.88
CA MET A 1 43.11 60.97 20.16
C MET A 1 41.92 60.47 20.94
N MET A 2 41.14 59.59 20.33
CA MET A 2 40.10 58.83 21.00
C MET A 2 40.10 57.48 20.31
N ASN A 3 40.66 56.46 20.97
CA ASN A 3 40.68 55.09 20.47
C ASN A 3 39.36 54.44 20.86
N GLN A 4 38.79 53.63 19.97
CA GLN A 4 37.66 52.77 20.34
C GLN A 4 37.92 51.33 19.89
N ARG A 5 37.48 50.44 20.78
CA ARG A 5 37.76 49.02 20.84
C ARG A 5 36.71 48.21 20.09
N VAL A 6 37.11 47.13 19.42
CA VAL A 6 36.20 46.18 18.78
C VAL A 6 36.51 44.78 19.29
N ARG A 7 35.55 44.12 19.95
CA ARG A 7 35.63 42.71 20.38
C ARG A 7 35.44 41.79 19.18
N VAL A 8 36.31 40.80 19.02
CA VAL A 8 36.17 39.72 18.03
C VAL A 8 36.22 38.38 18.75
N LEU A 9 35.22 37.53 18.51
CA LEU A 9 35.16 36.12 18.94
C LEU A 9 35.63 35.25 17.77
N SER A 10 36.60 34.35 17.98
CA SER A 10 36.95 33.32 17.00
C SER A 10 37.04 31.93 17.64
N VAL A 11 36.51 30.93 16.93
CA VAL A 11 36.73 29.50 17.18
C VAL A 11 37.31 28.92 15.90
N GLY A 12 38.64 28.87 15.79
CA GLY A 12 39.36 28.25 14.67
C GLY A 12 40.47 29.12 14.05
N ALA A 13 41.42 28.47 13.37
CA ALA A 13 42.53 29.11 12.69
C ALA A 13 42.01 30.02 11.56
N LEU A 14 42.10 31.33 11.77
CA LEU A 14 41.58 32.36 10.88
C LEU A 14 42.72 32.90 9.98
N VAL A 15 42.64 32.69 8.67
CA VAL A 15 43.44 33.43 7.70
C VAL A 15 42.69 34.72 7.36
N ILE A 16 43.13 35.84 7.94
CA ILE A 16 42.50 37.15 7.67
C ILE A 16 43.14 37.76 6.42
N GLY A 17 42.39 37.81 5.31
CA GLY A 17 42.68 38.72 4.20
C GLY A 17 41.92 40.03 4.38
N ILE A 18 42.56 41.07 4.93
CA ILE A 18 41.95 42.42 4.99
C ILE A 18 42.33 43.18 3.71
N ALA A 19 41.40 43.33 2.77
CA ALA A 19 41.54 44.28 1.68
C ALA A 19 41.14 45.68 2.14
N VAL A 20 42.09 46.50 2.60
CA VAL A 20 41.83 47.93 2.83
C VAL A 20 41.87 48.65 1.48
N ALA A 21 40.70 48.94 0.91
CA ALA A 21 40.59 49.74 -0.30
C ALA A 21 40.83 51.23 0.01
N ALA A 22 42.06 51.72 -0.21
CA ALA A 22 42.29 53.15 -0.34
C ALA A 22 42.09 53.55 -1.81
N ILE A 23 40.99 54.26 -2.12
CA ILE A 23 40.77 54.79 -3.48
C ILE A 23 41.74 55.96 -3.71
N LEU A 24 42.83 55.73 -4.44
CA LEU A 24 43.61 56.75 -5.12
C LEU A 24 44.00 56.25 -6.51
N LEU A 25 43.25 56.72 -7.52
CA LEU A 25 43.49 56.85 -8.97
C LEU A 25 44.32 55.84 -9.80
N SER A 26 44.96 54.80 -9.27
CA SER A 26 45.64 53.78 -10.11
C SER A 26 45.97 52.47 -9.39
N GLY A 27 44.95 51.73 -8.93
CA GLY A 27 45.06 50.29 -8.63
C GLY A 27 44.85 49.88 -7.17
N VAL A 28 44.27 48.70 -7.00
CA VAL A 28 44.10 47.99 -5.71
C VAL A 28 45.42 47.30 -5.37
N ILE A 29 45.94 47.49 -4.16
CA ILE A 29 47.11 46.75 -3.67
C ILE A 29 46.64 45.77 -2.59
N PRO A 30 46.77 44.45 -2.80
CA PRO A 30 46.55 43.48 -1.74
C PRO A 30 47.70 43.59 -0.73
N LEU A 31 47.35 43.68 0.57
CA LEU A 31 48.30 43.60 1.67
C LEU A 31 48.08 42.24 2.35
N ASP A 32 49.03 41.33 2.20
CA ASP A 32 49.03 40.06 2.93
C ASP A 32 49.41 40.31 4.39
N PHE A 33 48.53 39.94 5.31
CA PHE A 33 48.79 39.97 6.74
C PHE A 33 49.12 38.56 7.24
N VAL A 34 50.26 38.41 7.92
CA VAL A 34 50.57 37.21 8.70
C VAL A 34 50.06 37.46 10.13
N ALA A 35 48.95 36.84 10.50
CA ALA A 35 48.49 36.84 11.89
C ALA A 35 49.27 35.77 12.67
N SER A 36 49.85 36.14 13.81
CA SER A 36 50.40 35.19 14.77
C SER A 36 49.26 34.39 15.42
N GLU A 37 49.44 33.08 15.57
CA GLU A 37 48.50 32.18 16.23
C GLU A 37 48.08 32.73 17.61
N HIS A 38 46.82 33.13 17.74
CA HIS A 38 46.20 33.48 19.00
C HIS A 38 44.83 32.80 19.09
N HIS A 39 44.62 32.08 20.20
CA HIS A 39 43.36 31.44 20.55
C HIS A 39 42.68 32.27 21.65
N GLY A 40 41.53 32.88 21.35
CA GLY A 40 40.71 33.65 22.31
C GLY A 40 40.23 35.01 21.79
N GLU A 41 39.23 35.59 22.47
CA GLU A 41 38.68 36.94 22.17
C GLU A 41 39.81 37.98 22.08
N SER A 42 39.92 38.66 20.93
CA SER A 42 41.02 39.60 20.70
C SER A 42 40.53 40.84 19.96
N GLU A 43 40.79 42.03 20.52
CA GLU A 43 40.48 43.31 19.86
C GLU A 43 41.60 43.69 18.90
N ILE A 44 41.30 44.05 17.65
CA ILE A 44 42.31 44.42 16.64
C ILE A 44 42.13 45.87 16.18
N ASP A 45 43.12 46.71 16.45
CA ASP A 45 43.19 48.08 15.92
C ASP A 45 44.03 48.10 14.63
N VAL A 46 43.60 48.84 13.61
CA VAL A 46 44.35 49.02 12.34
C VAL A 46 44.59 50.50 12.04
N ARG A 47 45.79 50.86 11.58
CA ARG A 47 46.12 52.22 11.11
C ARG A 47 47.04 52.22 9.90
N ILE A 48 46.97 53.27 9.09
CA ILE A 48 47.91 53.52 7.98
C ILE A 48 48.79 54.72 8.33
N GLN A 49 50.10 54.60 8.08
CA GLN A 49 51.07 55.67 8.25
C GLN A 49 51.88 55.84 6.97
N ALA A 50 52.19 57.08 6.60
CA ALA A 50 53.07 57.39 5.49
C ALA A 50 54.16 58.38 5.89
N ARG A 51 55.36 58.24 5.31
CA ARG A 51 56.45 59.21 5.40
C ARG A 51 57.21 59.33 4.09
N GLN A 52 57.82 60.48 3.82
CA GLN A 52 58.79 60.65 2.74
C GLN A 52 60.22 60.64 3.31
N THR A 53 61.09 59.85 2.72
CA THR A 53 62.52 59.76 3.03
C THR A 53 63.30 60.92 2.41
N GLN A 54 64.51 61.18 2.91
CA GLN A 54 65.39 62.24 2.38
C GLN A 54 65.74 62.05 0.89
N SER A 55 65.65 60.83 0.35
CA SER A 55 65.85 60.53 -1.07
C SER A 55 64.59 60.73 -1.93
N GLY A 56 63.51 61.24 -1.36
CA GLY A 56 62.23 61.47 -2.04
C GLY A 56 61.34 60.23 -2.16
N ARG A 57 61.79 59.05 -1.71
CA ARG A 57 60.97 57.82 -1.66
C ARG A 57 59.90 57.94 -0.58
N VAL A 58 58.65 57.64 -0.91
CA VAL A 58 57.54 57.56 0.06
C VAL A 58 57.45 56.13 0.57
N GLU A 59 57.36 55.98 1.88
CA GLU A 59 57.15 54.73 2.59
C GLU A 59 55.77 54.78 3.25
N VAL A 60 54.91 53.82 2.93
CA VAL A 60 53.61 53.63 3.57
C VAL A 60 53.71 52.35 4.40
N ARG A 61 53.11 52.32 5.59
CA ARG A 61 52.93 51.10 6.38
C ARG A 61 51.52 51.03 6.93
N ALA A 62 50.91 49.85 6.81
CA ALA A 62 49.75 49.47 7.58
C ALA A 62 50.25 48.79 8.87
N GLN A 63 49.67 49.14 10.01
CA GLN A 63 49.99 48.52 11.29
C GLN A 63 48.70 48.01 11.91
N SER A 64 48.80 46.83 12.51
CA SER A 64 47.78 46.25 13.37
C SER A 64 48.30 46.17 14.80
N SER A 65 47.42 46.25 15.79
CA SER A 65 47.71 45.98 17.20
C SER A 65 46.61 45.10 17.76
N VAL A 66 46.98 44.05 18.47
CA VAL A 66 46.05 43.16 19.16
C VAL A 66 46.01 43.53 20.63
N ALA A 67 44.82 43.82 21.16
CA ALA A 67 44.58 44.15 22.57
C ALA A 67 45.46 45.28 23.14
N GLY A 68 45.87 46.25 22.31
CA GLY A 68 46.73 47.37 22.71
C GLY A 68 48.21 47.02 22.88
N ASN A 69 48.65 45.84 22.43
CA ASN A 69 50.06 45.45 22.38
C ASN A 69 50.85 46.23 21.31
N GLU A 70 52.16 45.98 21.21
CA GLU A 70 53.02 46.66 20.24
C GLU A 70 52.48 46.54 18.81
N TRP A 71 52.42 47.68 18.12
CA TRP A 71 51.98 47.77 16.74
C TRP A 71 52.93 47.00 15.83
N THR A 72 52.39 46.18 14.93
CA THR A 72 53.19 45.44 13.94
C THR A 72 54.03 46.40 13.09
N THR A 73 55.30 46.05 12.83
CA THR A 73 56.29 46.92 12.15
C THR A 73 56.66 46.43 10.76
N HIS A 74 55.68 45.95 9.97
CA HIS A 74 55.93 45.56 8.59
C HIS A 74 55.77 46.76 7.65
N THR A 75 56.79 47.03 6.84
CA THR A 75 56.83 48.16 5.91
C THR A 75 56.78 47.63 4.48
N PRO A 76 55.68 47.82 3.72
CA PRO A 76 55.62 47.43 2.31
C PRO A 76 56.50 48.31 1.42
N GLN A 77 56.96 47.76 0.29
CA GLN A 77 57.96 48.36 -0.61
C GLN A 77 57.38 49.22 -1.76
N ALA A 78 56.20 49.85 -1.63
CA ALA A 78 55.58 50.62 -2.72
C ALA A 78 55.26 52.09 -2.39
N ARG A 79 55.31 52.96 -3.41
CA ARG A 79 55.19 54.43 -3.34
C ARG A 79 53.77 54.86 -3.77
N LEU A 80 53.03 55.62 -2.94
CA LEU A 80 51.59 55.87 -3.17
C LEU A 80 51.08 57.32 -2.94
N LEU A 81 51.94 58.33 -2.79
CA LEU A 81 51.49 59.72 -2.55
C LEU A 81 52.07 60.75 -3.54
N PRO A 82 51.41 61.92 -3.71
CA PRO A 82 51.86 63.02 -4.57
C PRO A 82 53.19 63.64 -4.11
N ARG A 83 53.81 64.42 -5.01
CA ARG A 83 55.20 64.93 -4.87
C ARG A 83 55.41 65.97 -3.75
N ASP A 84 54.37 66.50 -3.15
CA ASP A 84 54.36 67.66 -2.25
C ASP A 84 54.26 67.31 -0.74
N ALA A 85 54.36 66.03 -0.37
CA ALA A 85 54.48 65.63 1.04
C ALA A 85 55.82 66.10 1.64
N GLU A 86 55.84 66.60 2.88
CA GLU A 86 57.09 67.05 3.53
C GLU A 86 57.93 65.90 4.13
N PRO A 87 59.26 65.86 3.91
CA PRO A 87 60.14 64.82 4.46
C PRO A 87 60.18 64.79 6.00
N GLY A 88 60.07 63.59 6.58
CA GLY A 88 60.31 63.37 8.02
C GLY A 88 59.11 63.56 8.96
N ARG A 89 57.93 63.99 8.47
CA ARG A 89 56.69 64.10 9.27
C ARG A 89 55.77 62.91 9.00
N TRP A 90 55.31 62.24 10.06
CA TRP A 90 54.32 61.17 9.97
C TRP A 90 52.90 61.74 9.91
N TYR A 91 52.10 61.29 8.94
CA TYR A 91 50.66 61.58 8.88
C TYR A 91 49.88 60.28 9.17
N SER A 92 48.89 60.36 10.05
CA SER A 92 48.02 59.25 10.42
C SER A 92 46.59 59.53 9.97
N SER A 93 45.93 58.54 9.35
CA SER A 93 44.49 58.60 9.10
C SER A 93 43.69 58.50 10.39
N SER A 94 42.42 58.90 10.35
CA SER A 94 41.42 58.48 11.34
C SER A 94 41.29 56.95 11.30
N SER A 95 41.07 56.32 12.46
CA SER A 95 40.72 54.90 12.53
C SER A 95 39.29 54.68 12.03
N PHE A 96 39.04 53.56 11.34
CA PHE A 96 37.71 53.06 11.01
C PHE A 96 37.54 51.66 11.62
N ALA A 97 36.34 51.33 12.09
CA ALA A 97 36.04 50.00 12.61
C ALA A 97 35.96 48.99 11.46
N VAL A 98 36.54 47.81 11.67
CA VAL A 98 36.35 46.64 10.80
C VAL A 98 35.52 45.66 11.62
N SER A 99 34.28 45.40 11.21
CA SER A 99 33.52 44.27 11.73
C SER A 99 34.01 43.00 11.03
N VAL A 100 34.37 41.98 11.81
CA VAL A 100 34.58 40.64 11.27
C VAL A 100 33.19 40.11 10.92
N ALA A 101 32.93 39.84 9.64
CA ALA A 101 31.71 39.16 9.25
C ALA A 101 31.70 37.79 9.93
N ASP A 102 30.57 37.39 10.50
CA ASP A 102 30.41 36.04 10.99
C ASP A 102 30.78 35.06 9.87
N PRO A 103 31.55 33.99 10.18
CA PRO A 103 31.97 33.05 9.16
C PRO A 103 30.71 32.47 8.49
N VAL A 104 30.64 32.61 7.16
CA VAL A 104 29.58 32.00 6.36
C VAL A 104 29.63 30.49 6.59
N PRO A 105 28.54 29.85 7.07
CA PRO A 105 28.51 28.41 7.24
C PRO A 105 28.83 27.69 5.92
N ASP A 106 29.38 26.49 6.01
CA ASP A 106 29.60 25.67 4.81
C ASP A 106 28.24 25.24 4.24
N VAL A 107 28.06 25.31 2.92
CA VAL A 107 26.87 24.77 2.23
C VAL A 107 26.72 23.25 2.41
N ALA A 108 27.79 22.57 2.85
CA ALA A 108 27.75 21.18 3.30
C ALA A 108 27.02 20.99 4.65
N ASP A 109 26.82 22.05 5.44
CA ASP A 109 25.87 22.12 6.55
C ASP A 109 24.63 22.93 6.09
N PRO A 110 23.69 22.29 5.39
CA PRO A 110 22.57 23.00 4.80
C PRO A 110 21.67 23.66 5.84
N ALA A 111 21.55 23.07 7.04
CA ALA A 111 20.75 23.63 8.13
C ALA A 111 21.40 24.92 8.67
N GLY A 112 22.70 24.89 8.94
CA GLY A 112 23.47 26.07 9.36
C GLY A 112 23.45 27.17 8.30
N TYR A 113 23.68 26.82 7.03
CA TYR A 113 23.65 27.77 5.92
C TYR A 113 22.28 28.44 5.75
N THR A 114 21.19 27.67 5.85
CA THR A 114 19.82 28.19 5.72
C THR A 114 19.50 29.22 6.78
N LYS A 115 19.86 28.98 8.04
CA LYS A 115 19.67 29.96 9.13
C LYS A 115 20.43 31.25 8.86
N TRP A 116 21.72 31.13 8.55
CA TRP A 116 22.56 32.27 8.19
C TRP A 116 21.96 33.06 7.02
N PHE A 117 21.47 32.37 5.99
CA PHE A 117 20.89 33.01 4.80
C PHE A 117 19.62 33.83 5.12
N VAL A 118 18.76 33.32 6.02
CA VAL A 118 17.59 34.06 6.53
C VAL A 118 18.02 35.24 7.40
N GLU A 119 19.02 35.06 8.27
CA GLU A 119 19.59 36.14 9.09
C GLU A 119 20.17 37.27 8.23
N GLN A 120 20.83 36.94 7.10
CA GLN A 120 21.31 37.96 6.16
C GLN A 120 20.17 38.76 5.51
N ALA A 121 19.03 38.12 5.26
CA ALA A 121 17.85 38.80 4.73
C ALA A 121 17.27 39.79 5.73
N ILE A 122 17.16 39.38 7.00
CA ILE A 122 16.72 40.24 8.11
C ILE A 122 17.71 41.38 8.33
N ALA A 123 19.02 41.11 8.37
CA ALA A 123 20.04 42.15 8.51
C ALA A 123 20.01 43.15 7.34
N ARG A 124 19.72 42.70 6.12
CA ARG A 124 19.50 43.58 4.97
C ARG A 124 18.24 44.43 5.15
N TYR A 125 17.15 43.84 5.63
CA TYR A 125 15.93 44.57 5.95
C TYR A 125 16.20 45.69 6.97
N GLU A 126 16.90 45.39 8.06
CA GLU A 126 17.24 46.36 9.11
C GLU A 126 18.18 47.47 8.60
N ARG A 127 19.14 47.13 7.74
CA ARG A 127 20.15 48.09 7.22
C ARG A 127 19.62 48.98 6.11
N ASP A 128 18.93 48.39 5.13
CA ASP A 128 18.58 49.04 3.85
C ASP A 128 17.09 49.40 3.77
N GLY A 129 16.24 48.82 4.63
CA GLY A 129 14.79 48.98 4.62
C GLY A 129 14.06 48.03 3.67
N ARG A 130 12.73 47.95 3.83
CA ARG A 130 11.82 47.03 3.12
C ARG A 130 11.98 47.05 1.60
N GLU A 131 11.86 48.22 0.98
CA GLU A 131 11.84 48.33 -0.48
C GLU A 131 13.15 47.85 -1.11
N ALA A 132 14.30 48.24 -0.54
CA ALA A 132 15.62 47.84 -1.05
C ALA A 132 15.87 46.34 -0.86
N MET A 133 15.45 45.78 0.26
CA MET A 133 15.52 44.34 0.54
C MET A 133 14.67 43.54 -0.46
N LEU A 134 13.40 43.92 -0.66
CA LEU A 134 12.50 43.24 -1.59
C LEU A 134 12.98 43.33 -3.05
N ALA A 135 13.53 44.48 -3.45
CA ALA A 135 14.11 44.65 -4.78
C ALA A 135 15.29 43.70 -5.02
N TYR A 136 16.10 43.43 -3.99
CA TYR A 136 17.19 42.46 -4.08
C TYR A 136 16.67 41.02 -4.12
N TYR A 137 15.79 40.62 -3.21
CA TYR A 137 15.30 39.23 -3.13
C TYR A 137 14.33 38.82 -4.24
N ASN A 138 13.83 39.77 -5.02
CA ASN A 138 13.14 39.51 -6.29
C ASN A 138 14.06 39.54 -7.51
N SER A 139 15.38 39.54 -7.30
CA SER A 139 16.37 39.52 -8.38
C SER A 139 17.13 38.19 -8.45
N PRO A 140 17.61 37.76 -9.64
CA PRO A 140 18.39 36.53 -9.78
C PRO A 140 19.68 36.50 -8.94
N GLN A 141 20.23 37.67 -8.60
CA GLN A 141 21.45 37.81 -7.79
C GLN A 141 21.27 37.45 -6.32
N SER A 142 20.02 37.26 -5.88
CA SER A 142 19.71 36.83 -4.51
C SER A 142 19.64 35.31 -4.35
N ILE A 143 19.81 34.55 -5.43
CA ILE A 143 19.72 33.09 -5.41
C ILE A 143 21.12 32.51 -5.25
N ASP A 144 21.27 31.58 -4.31
CA ASP A 144 22.49 30.79 -4.15
C ASP A 144 22.17 29.30 -4.20
N GLY A 145 22.44 28.67 -5.34
CA GLY A 145 22.10 27.26 -5.58
C GLY A 145 20.62 26.97 -5.37
N GLN A 146 20.31 26.25 -4.29
CA GLN A 146 18.95 25.91 -3.88
C GLN A 146 18.33 26.91 -2.87
N TRP A 147 19.14 27.77 -2.26
CA TRP A 147 18.69 28.78 -1.30
C TRP A 147 18.19 30.02 -2.03
N TYR A 148 16.97 30.40 -1.69
CA TYR A 148 16.32 31.62 -2.14
C TYR A 148 15.35 32.10 -1.06
N MET A 149 15.16 33.41 -0.98
CA MET A 149 14.15 33.97 -0.08
C MET A 149 12.76 33.78 -0.62
N PHE A 150 11.86 33.38 0.28
CA PHE A 150 10.47 33.71 0.19
C PHE A 150 10.09 34.58 1.38
N ILE A 151 9.38 35.67 1.10
CA ILE A 151 8.98 36.65 2.11
C ILE A 151 7.49 36.89 1.97
N MET A 152 6.76 36.78 3.08
CA MET A 152 5.35 37.16 3.17
C MET A 152 5.23 38.43 4.01
N ASP A 153 4.25 39.27 3.65
CA ASP A 153 3.96 40.49 4.38
C ASP A 153 3.05 40.27 5.58
N GLU A 154 2.62 41.37 6.20
CA GLU A 154 1.80 41.38 7.41
C GLU A 154 0.38 40.80 7.20
N ASP A 155 -0.07 40.72 5.94
CA ASP A 155 -1.32 40.10 5.53
C ASP A 155 -1.09 38.67 4.97
N ASP A 156 0.09 38.11 5.25
CA ASP A 156 0.60 36.82 4.76
C ASP A 156 0.64 36.74 3.22
N VAL A 157 0.72 37.86 2.49
CA VAL A 157 0.83 37.88 1.03
C VAL A 157 2.30 37.73 0.63
N VAL A 158 2.58 36.87 -0.34
CA VAL A 158 3.96 36.67 -0.84
C VAL A 158 4.46 37.95 -1.53
N VAL A 159 5.50 38.58 -0.99
CA VAL A 159 6.11 39.82 -1.51
C VAL A 159 7.52 39.63 -2.07
N ALA A 160 8.17 38.50 -1.77
CA ALA A 160 9.35 38.06 -2.50
C ALA A 160 9.35 36.54 -2.65
N HIS A 161 9.73 36.04 -3.84
CA HIS A 161 9.87 34.61 -4.09
C HIS A 161 10.67 34.35 -5.37
N ARG A 162 11.40 33.22 -5.45
CA ARG A 162 12.13 32.82 -6.68
C ARG A 162 11.18 32.57 -7.86
N ASN A 163 10.11 31.83 -7.64
CA ASN A 163 8.95 31.78 -8.54
C ASN A 163 8.20 33.11 -8.51
N GLN A 164 8.34 33.92 -9.56
CA GLN A 164 7.72 35.24 -9.65
C GLN A 164 6.18 35.17 -9.75
N ASP A 165 5.61 34.04 -10.18
CA ASP A 165 4.17 33.86 -10.30
C ASP A 165 3.47 33.78 -8.93
N LEU A 166 4.23 33.55 -7.86
CA LEU A 166 3.69 33.53 -6.49
C LEU A 166 3.62 34.93 -5.87
N ILE A 167 4.26 35.95 -6.45
CA ILE A 167 4.24 37.30 -5.87
C ILE A 167 2.82 37.89 -5.97
N GLY A 168 2.30 38.36 -4.84
CA GLY A 168 0.93 38.86 -4.69
C GLY A 168 -0.11 37.78 -4.39
N VAL A 169 0.29 36.50 -4.35
CA VAL A 169 -0.59 35.40 -3.94
C VAL A 169 -0.70 35.40 -2.41
N PRO A 170 -1.92 35.35 -1.83
CA PRO A 170 -2.08 35.10 -0.40
C PRO A 170 -1.40 33.79 -0.01
N GLY A 171 -0.54 33.81 1.00
CA GLY A 171 0.31 32.68 1.37
C GLY A 171 -0.49 31.41 1.68
N VAL A 172 -1.67 31.54 2.28
CA VAL A 172 -2.59 30.41 2.54
C VAL A 172 -3.04 29.68 1.26
N ASN A 173 -2.97 30.33 0.09
CA ASN A 173 -3.31 29.75 -1.21
C ASN A 173 -2.08 29.21 -1.97
N VAL A 174 -0.88 29.29 -1.38
CA VAL A 174 0.34 28.71 -1.95
C VAL A 174 0.36 27.22 -1.64
N ASN A 175 0.00 26.41 -2.64
CA ASN A 175 0.04 24.97 -2.55
C ASN A 175 1.34 24.43 -3.17
N GLY A 176 1.85 23.34 -2.59
CA GLY A 176 2.86 22.50 -3.22
C GLY A 176 2.25 21.53 -4.23
N PRO A 177 3.07 20.58 -4.71
CA PRO A 177 2.62 19.44 -5.51
C PRO A 177 1.43 18.73 -4.86
N ASP A 178 0.50 18.26 -5.68
CA ASP A 178 -0.71 17.53 -5.25
C ASP A 178 -1.51 18.31 -4.18
N GLY A 179 -1.63 19.63 -4.39
CA GLY A 179 -2.44 20.50 -3.53
C GLY A 179 -1.98 20.62 -2.08
N TYR A 180 -0.79 20.13 -1.72
CA TYR A 180 -0.30 20.15 -0.34
C TYR A 180 -0.25 21.60 0.21
N PRO A 181 -0.79 21.91 1.39
CA PRO A 181 -0.96 23.29 1.87
C PRO A 181 0.34 23.90 2.43
N ALA A 182 1.38 23.96 1.60
CA ALA A 182 2.74 24.40 1.95
C ALA A 182 2.81 25.82 2.53
N GLY A 183 2.05 26.77 1.96
CA GLY A 183 2.02 28.13 2.45
C GLY A 183 1.36 28.26 3.83
N ARG A 184 0.27 27.49 4.08
CA ARG A 184 -0.33 27.41 5.42
C ARG A 184 0.66 26.84 6.44
N MET A 185 1.40 25.79 6.08
CA MET A 185 2.45 25.23 6.94
C MET A 185 3.47 26.30 7.36
N VAL A 186 3.95 27.12 6.42
CA VAL A 186 4.89 28.21 6.68
C VAL A 186 4.31 29.29 7.61
N ILE A 187 3.06 29.71 7.36
CA ILE A 187 2.41 30.78 8.14
C ILE A 187 2.24 30.39 9.61
N GLU A 188 1.77 29.16 9.84
CA GLU A 188 1.43 28.67 11.18
C GLU A 188 2.67 28.41 12.04
N VAL A 189 3.80 27.96 11.46
CA VAL A 189 5.05 27.76 12.23
C VAL A 189 5.83 29.05 12.48
N ALA A 190 5.52 30.14 11.78
CA ALA A 190 6.37 31.33 11.79
C ALA A 190 6.47 31.94 13.19
N SER A 191 7.69 32.03 13.72
CA SER A 191 7.97 32.53 15.06
C SER A 191 9.14 33.52 15.07
N VAL A 192 9.25 34.32 16.13
CA VAL A 192 10.32 35.33 16.26
C VAL A 192 11.67 34.66 16.51
N GLU A 193 11.68 33.57 17.25
CA GLU A 193 12.86 32.73 17.51
C GLU A 193 13.27 31.89 16.30
N GLY A 194 12.37 31.78 15.33
CA GLY A 194 12.49 30.96 14.14
C GLY A 194 12.07 29.51 14.36
N SER A 195 11.57 28.88 13.31
CA SER A 195 11.07 27.50 13.36
C SER A 195 11.39 26.73 12.08
N TRP A 196 11.65 25.44 12.25
CA TRP A 196 11.83 24.51 11.13
C TRP A 196 10.48 23.96 10.69
N VAL A 197 10.29 23.85 9.38
CA VAL A 197 9.15 23.14 8.80
C VAL A 197 9.57 22.38 7.57
N ASN A 198 9.04 21.16 7.45
CA ASN A 198 9.22 20.30 6.30
C ASN A 198 7.92 20.28 5.51
N TYR A 199 8.01 20.45 4.20
CA TYR A 199 6.85 20.38 3.32
C TYR A 199 7.29 20.01 1.92
N GLN A 200 6.39 19.39 1.16
CA GLN A 200 6.67 19.10 -0.24
C GLN A 200 6.48 20.37 -1.08
N PHE A 201 7.44 20.65 -1.95
CA PHE A 201 7.40 21.81 -2.82
C PHE A 201 8.14 21.56 -4.14
N ASP A 202 7.82 22.35 -5.17
CA ASP A 202 8.54 22.28 -6.43
C ASP A 202 9.97 22.81 -6.26
N ASN A 203 10.95 21.98 -6.62
CA ASN A 203 12.33 22.41 -6.77
C ASN A 203 12.56 22.92 -8.19
N LEU A 204 12.57 24.24 -8.38
CA LEU A 204 12.79 24.88 -9.68
C LEU A 204 14.17 24.59 -10.31
N ALA A 205 15.15 24.11 -9.53
CA ALA A 205 16.45 23.73 -10.05
C ALA A 205 16.42 22.35 -10.73
N THR A 206 15.61 21.42 -10.21
CA THR A 206 15.51 20.04 -10.73
C THR A 206 14.23 19.81 -11.55
N GLY A 207 13.21 20.66 -11.38
CA GLY A 207 11.88 20.51 -11.98
C GLY A 207 11.05 19.40 -11.34
N ARG A 208 11.33 19.01 -10.09
CA ARG A 208 10.66 17.91 -9.38
C ARG A 208 10.04 18.36 -8.06
N ALA A 209 9.00 17.65 -7.65
CA ALA A 209 8.48 17.70 -6.29
C ALA A 209 9.49 17.05 -5.32
N GLU A 210 9.94 17.81 -4.33
CA GLU A 210 10.96 17.38 -3.36
C GLU A 210 10.58 17.86 -1.95
N ILE A 211 11.15 17.27 -0.90
CA ILE A 211 10.91 17.72 0.48
C ILE A 211 11.79 18.94 0.71
N LYS A 212 11.17 20.08 1.05
CA LYS A 212 11.87 21.31 1.37
C LYS A 212 11.93 21.48 2.89
N HIS A 213 13.14 21.64 3.42
CA HIS A 213 13.40 21.93 4.82
C HIS A 213 13.63 23.43 4.97
N SER A 214 12.68 24.14 5.56
CA SER A 214 12.74 25.60 5.62
C SER A 214 12.84 26.14 7.05
N TRP A 215 13.71 27.13 7.22
CA TRP A 215 13.81 27.93 8.44
C TRP A 215 12.97 29.19 8.26
N ILE A 216 11.99 29.39 9.13
CA ILE A 216 10.99 30.44 9.03
C ILE A 216 11.12 31.37 10.22
N VAL A 217 11.30 32.68 9.98
CA VAL A 217 11.42 33.70 11.03
C VAL A 217 10.43 34.81 10.78
N ARG A 218 9.61 35.14 11.79
CA ARG A 218 8.73 36.32 11.79
C ARG A 218 9.50 37.50 12.38
N HIS A 219 9.66 38.57 11.60
CA HIS A 219 10.37 39.78 12.01
C HIS A 219 9.66 41.03 11.46
N ASP A 220 9.30 41.94 12.36
CA ASP A 220 8.58 43.19 12.04
C ASP A 220 7.31 42.97 11.19
N GLY A 221 6.53 41.94 11.54
CA GLY A 221 5.31 41.57 10.81
C GLY A 221 5.54 40.77 9.53
N LEU A 222 6.76 40.78 8.96
CA LEU A 222 7.12 39.98 7.79
C LEU A 222 7.51 38.56 8.20
N ILE A 223 7.25 37.59 7.32
CA ILE A 223 7.75 36.22 7.45
C ILE A 223 8.89 36.04 6.46
N PHE A 224 10.10 35.73 6.94
CA PHE A 224 11.27 35.40 6.14
C PHE A 224 11.49 33.89 6.15
N GLY A 225 11.66 33.28 4.98
CA GLY A 225 11.97 31.87 4.90
C GLY A 225 12.92 31.51 3.76
N SER A 226 13.84 30.57 4.06
CA SER A 226 14.71 29.88 3.10
C SER A 226 14.71 28.40 3.41
N GLY A 227 15.15 27.58 2.47
CA GLY A 227 15.37 26.17 2.73
C GLY A 227 16.27 25.50 1.71
N TRP A 228 16.58 24.23 1.98
CA TRP A 228 17.18 23.30 1.03
C TRP A 228 16.20 22.17 0.71
N TYR A 229 16.49 21.42 -0.35
CA TYR A 229 15.68 20.29 -0.79
C TYR A 229 16.37 18.96 -0.53
N GLU A 230 15.56 17.98 -0.16
CA GLU A 230 15.91 16.57 -0.12
C GLU A 230 15.00 15.81 -1.10
N LEU A 231 15.57 14.78 -1.74
CA LEU A 231 14.84 13.97 -2.70
C LEU A 231 13.65 13.28 -2.00
N ALA A 232 12.44 13.59 -2.45
CA ALA A 232 11.26 12.86 -2.00
C ALA A 232 11.23 11.45 -2.63
N PRO A 233 10.71 10.43 -1.93
CA PRO A 233 10.37 9.17 -2.56
C PRO A 233 9.45 9.39 -3.76
N SER A 234 9.56 8.55 -4.79
CA SER A 234 8.68 8.58 -5.96
C SER A 234 7.94 7.25 -6.12
N GLN A 235 6.75 7.31 -6.74
CA GLN A 235 5.93 6.12 -7.06
C GLN A 235 6.75 5.01 -7.74
N LYS A 236 7.64 5.39 -8.66
CA LYS A 236 8.37 4.46 -9.52
C LYS A 236 9.63 3.89 -8.88
N GLU A 237 10.36 4.70 -8.12
CA GLU A 237 11.69 4.32 -7.61
C GLU A 237 11.63 3.72 -6.20
N ALA A 238 10.60 4.07 -5.42
CA ALA A 238 10.47 3.63 -4.04
C ALA A 238 8.98 3.48 -3.61
N PRO A 239 8.24 2.52 -4.18
CA PRO A 239 6.80 2.35 -3.94
C PRO A 239 6.44 2.12 -2.47
N GLY A 240 7.34 1.56 -1.66
CA GLY A 240 7.16 1.43 -0.21
C GLY A 240 7.39 2.73 0.57
N ALA A 241 8.39 3.54 0.18
CA ALA A 241 8.69 4.80 0.88
C ALA A 241 7.72 5.93 0.49
N TYR A 242 7.05 5.81 -0.66
CA TYR A 242 6.07 6.78 -1.12
C TYR A 242 4.85 6.95 -0.18
N PRO A 243 4.09 5.90 0.18
CA PRO A 243 3.00 6.03 1.15
C PRO A 243 3.49 6.41 2.56
N GLN A 244 4.71 6.01 2.95
CA GLN A 244 5.30 6.49 4.21
C GLN A 244 5.43 8.00 4.21
N SER A 245 5.84 8.60 3.08
CA SER A 245 5.88 10.06 2.94
C SER A 245 4.50 10.72 3.02
N PHE A 246 3.43 10.07 2.54
CA PHE A 246 2.06 10.57 2.73
C PHE A 246 1.67 10.58 4.20
N VAL A 247 1.98 9.50 4.93
CA VAL A 247 1.70 9.41 6.37
C VAL A 247 2.52 10.43 7.16
N THR A 248 3.82 10.59 6.86
CA THR A 248 4.67 11.60 7.52
C THR A 248 4.18 13.02 7.23
N ARG A 249 3.83 13.35 5.98
CA ARG A 249 3.25 14.66 5.65
C ARG A 249 1.95 14.92 6.40
N ALA A 250 1.11 13.92 6.59
CA ALA A 250 -0.12 14.04 7.37
C ALA A 250 0.17 14.31 8.86
N GLN A 251 1.17 13.63 9.44
CA GLN A 251 1.60 13.89 10.81
C GLN A 251 2.18 15.30 10.97
N ASP A 252 3.03 15.73 10.04
CA ASP A 252 3.62 17.07 10.05
C ASP A 252 2.54 18.15 9.91
N LEU A 253 1.57 17.96 9.00
CA LEU A 253 0.44 18.86 8.84
C LEU A 253 -0.40 18.91 10.12
N TYR A 254 -0.77 17.75 10.68
CA TYR A 254 -1.50 17.65 11.94
C TYR A 254 -0.84 18.44 13.08
N VAL A 255 0.48 18.31 13.23
CA VAL A 255 1.24 19.02 14.28
C VAL A 255 1.18 20.53 14.09
N VAL A 256 1.18 21.01 12.84
CA VAL A 256 1.26 22.44 12.53
C VAL A 256 -0.11 23.11 12.51
N VAL A 257 -1.09 22.56 11.78
CA VAL A 257 -2.41 23.20 11.58
C VAL A 257 -3.48 22.66 12.52
N GLY A 258 -3.18 21.58 13.25
CA GLY A 258 -4.10 20.92 14.16
C GLY A 258 -5.12 20.02 13.47
N ARG A 259 -5.76 19.19 14.30
CA ARG A 259 -6.69 18.11 13.90
C ARG A 259 -7.76 18.50 12.89
N VAL A 260 -8.42 19.63 13.07
CA VAL A 260 -9.59 20.00 12.23
C VAL A 260 -9.15 20.34 10.81
N ALA A 261 -8.13 21.21 10.68
CA ALA A 261 -7.66 21.65 9.37
C ALA A 261 -6.93 20.53 8.60
N ASP A 262 -6.24 19.63 9.31
CA ASP A 262 -5.62 18.43 8.73
C ASP A 262 -6.67 17.52 8.08
N PHE A 263 -7.73 17.19 8.82
CA PHE A 263 -8.79 16.32 8.33
C PHE A 263 -9.57 16.97 7.18
N GLU A 264 -9.83 18.28 7.24
CA GLU A 264 -10.48 19.00 6.15
C GLU A 264 -9.70 18.86 4.84
N TYR A 265 -8.37 18.94 4.88
CA TYR A 265 -7.52 18.75 3.69
C TYR A 265 -7.56 17.32 3.17
N TYR A 266 -7.40 16.31 4.03
CA TYR A 266 -7.41 14.89 3.61
C TYR A 266 -8.80 14.35 3.19
N ASN A 267 -9.82 15.20 3.26
CA ASN A 267 -11.16 14.94 2.72
C ASN A 267 -11.38 15.56 1.32
N THR A 268 -10.35 16.19 0.73
CA THR A 268 -10.45 16.80 -0.61
C THR A 268 -9.78 15.96 -1.69
N ALA A 269 -10.23 16.15 -2.94
CA ALA A 269 -9.66 15.46 -4.10
C ALA A 269 -8.22 15.89 -4.38
N GLU A 270 -7.84 17.10 -3.98
CA GLU A 270 -6.49 17.62 -4.10
C GLU A 270 -5.49 16.83 -3.24
N SER A 271 -5.92 16.21 -2.15
CA SER A 271 -5.04 15.41 -1.27
C SER A 271 -4.67 14.01 -1.82
N VAL A 272 -5.14 13.69 -3.02
CA VAL A 272 -5.01 12.38 -3.66
C VAL A 272 -4.09 12.47 -4.86
N ASP A 273 -3.17 11.51 -4.97
CA ASP A 273 -2.32 11.31 -6.14
C ASP A 273 -2.62 9.91 -6.69
N GLY A 274 -3.49 9.82 -7.71
CA GLY A 274 -3.95 8.56 -8.28
C GLY A 274 -4.50 7.59 -7.21
N PRO A 275 -3.92 6.37 -7.05
CA PRO A 275 -4.35 5.43 -6.02
C PRO A 275 -3.78 5.72 -4.61
N TRP A 276 -2.90 6.72 -4.47
CA TRP A 276 -2.27 7.10 -3.20
C TRP A 276 -3.08 8.21 -2.50
N TYR A 277 -3.55 7.88 -1.31
CA TYR A 277 -4.32 8.79 -0.47
C TYR A 277 -4.04 8.51 1.01
N VAL A 278 -4.31 9.49 1.87
CA VAL A 278 -4.31 9.30 3.32
C VAL A 278 -5.71 8.92 3.78
N PHE A 279 -5.78 7.96 4.69
CA PHE A 279 -6.96 7.69 5.49
C PHE A 279 -6.62 7.84 6.97
N VAL A 280 -7.60 8.31 7.75
CA VAL A 280 -7.44 8.50 9.19
C VAL A 280 -8.60 7.82 9.91
N ILE A 281 -8.28 6.94 10.84
CA ILE A 281 -9.23 6.23 11.71
C ILE A 281 -9.10 6.82 13.12
N GLY A 282 -10.24 7.19 13.71
CA GLY A 282 -10.32 7.70 15.08
C GLY A 282 -10.21 6.60 16.13
N GLU A 283 -10.06 7.01 17.40
CA GLU A 283 -10.00 6.11 18.56
C GLU A 283 -11.22 5.17 18.69
N ASP A 284 -12.37 5.60 18.18
CA ASP A 284 -13.63 4.84 18.16
C ASP A 284 -13.73 3.88 16.97
N GLY A 285 -12.66 3.75 16.17
CA GLY A 285 -12.59 2.87 15.01
C GLY A 285 -13.33 3.40 13.77
N ARG A 286 -13.79 4.67 13.78
CA ARG A 286 -14.48 5.28 12.64
C ARG A 286 -13.52 6.08 11.76
N ASN A 287 -13.79 6.14 10.46
CA ASN A 287 -13.02 7.02 9.58
C ASN A 287 -13.31 8.49 9.93
N VAL A 288 -12.27 9.30 10.13
CA VAL A 288 -12.37 10.74 10.40
C VAL A 288 -11.82 11.59 9.26
N ALA A 289 -10.96 11.02 8.42
CA ALA A 289 -10.61 11.59 7.11
C ALA A 289 -10.38 10.48 6.09
N HIS A 290 -10.89 10.67 4.87
CA HIS A 290 -10.75 9.71 3.77
C HIS A 290 -11.10 10.40 2.44
N GLN A 291 -10.44 10.02 1.34
CA GLN A 291 -10.75 10.57 0.00
C GLN A 291 -12.22 10.34 -0.42
N VAL A 292 -12.79 9.21 0.00
CA VAL A 292 -14.23 8.90 -0.15
C VAL A 292 -14.96 9.47 1.06
N ARG A 293 -15.54 10.66 0.88
CA ARG A 293 -16.21 11.41 1.95
C ARG A 293 -17.38 10.67 2.59
N ASP A 294 -18.05 9.79 1.85
CA ASP A 294 -19.17 9.00 2.36
C ASP A 294 -18.74 7.97 3.43
N PHE A 295 -17.43 7.70 3.54
CA PHE A 295 -16.91 6.81 4.59
C PHE A 295 -16.71 7.52 5.93
N ILE A 296 -16.69 8.86 5.94
CA ILE A 296 -16.46 9.63 7.16
C ILE A 296 -17.59 9.34 8.16
N GLY A 297 -17.20 8.94 9.37
CA GLY A 297 -18.11 8.54 10.43
C GLY A 297 -18.59 7.09 10.34
N LEU A 298 -18.28 6.33 9.28
CA LEU A 298 -18.53 4.88 9.24
C LEU A 298 -17.43 4.11 9.99
N VAL A 299 -17.80 2.95 10.54
CA VAL A 299 -16.85 2.05 11.20
C VAL A 299 -15.90 1.50 10.15
N ALA A 300 -14.59 1.72 10.31
CA ALA A 300 -13.61 1.41 9.25
C ALA A 300 -13.60 -0.06 8.83
N ALA A 301 -13.97 -0.97 9.74
CA ALA A 301 -14.07 -2.40 9.44
C ALA A 301 -15.26 -2.77 8.52
N GLU A 302 -16.25 -1.90 8.34
CA GLU A 302 -17.49 -2.17 7.58
C GLU A 302 -17.53 -1.50 6.19
N VAL A 303 -16.41 -0.93 5.75
CA VAL A 303 -16.37 0.03 4.64
C VAL A 303 -15.94 -0.57 3.29
N ASP A 304 -15.38 -1.80 3.29
CA ASP A 304 -14.99 -2.45 2.03
C ASP A 304 -16.21 -3.02 1.29
N ILE A 305 -16.26 -2.85 -0.03
CA ILE A 305 -17.41 -3.23 -0.86
C ILE A 305 -17.63 -4.76 -0.89
N ASP A 306 -16.55 -5.51 -0.67
CA ASP A 306 -16.53 -6.98 -0.66
C ASP A 306 -16.71 -7.55 0.75
N GLY A 307 -16.99 -6.71 1.75
CA GLY A 307 -17.19 -7.12 3.15
C GLY A 307 -15.94 -7.67 3.85
N TYR A 308 -14.76 -7.63 3.21
CA TYR A 308 -13.50 -8.06 3.83
C TYR A 308 -13.13 -7.12 5.00
N PRO A 309 -12.72 -7.63 6.18
CA PRO A 309 -12.47 -6.80 7.38
C PRO A 309 -11.13 -6.05 7.35
N ALA A 310 -10.84 -5.35 6.24
CA ALA A 310 -9.62 -4.58 6.02
C ALA A 310 -9.33 -3.56 7.13
N GLY A 311 -10.34 -2.79 7.54
CA GLY A 311 -10.17 -1.79 8.60
C GLY A 311 -9.81 -2.42 9.96
N ALA A 312 -10.35 -3.59 10.28
CA ALA A 312 -9.99 -4.30 11.50
C ALA A 312 -8.52 -4.76 11.48
N MET A 313 -8.02 -5.24 10.33
CA MET A 313 -6.62 -5.61 10.16
C MET A 313 -5.69 -4.41 10.37
N VAL A 314 -6.04 -3.26 9.78
CA VAL A 314 -5.32 -2.00 9.99
C VAL A 314 -5.26 -1.62 11.46
N VAL A 315 -6.39 -1.63 12.17
CA VAL A 315 -6.46 -1.29 13.59
C VAL A 315 -5.61 -2.23 14.45
N ALA A 316 -5.62 -3.53 14.13
CA ALA A 316 -4.89 -4.54 14.88
C ALA A 316 -3.36 -4.40 14.79
N VAL A 317 -2.83 -3.98 13.63
CA VAL A 317 -1.36 -3.87 13.43
C VAL A 317 -0.78 -2.51 13.80
N ALA A 318 -1.58 -1.45 13.85
CA ALA A 318 -1.07 -0.08 13.95
C ALA A 318 -0.27 0.15 15.24
N SER A 319 0.88 0.82 15.12
CA SER A 319 1.81 1.15 16.20
C SER A 319 2.34 2.58 16.06
N GLU A 320 2.93 3.14 17.13
CA GLU A 320 3.53 4.48 17.08
C GLU A 320 4.79 4.51 16.20
N GLU A 321 5.53 3.40 16.11
CA GLU A 321 6.67 3.24 15.21
C GLU A 321 6.26 3.01 13.74
N GLY A 322 4.98 2.73 13.53
CA GLY A 322 4.40 2.34 12.26
C GLY A 322 4.54 0.84 11.93
N ALA A 323 3.58 0.35 11.14
CA ALA A 323 3.52 -1.03 10.70
C ALA A 323 3.03 -1.15 9.27
N TRP A 324 3.51 -2.18 8.56
CA TRP A 324 2.94 -2.63 7.29
C TRP A 324 1.81 -3.62 7.53
N VAL A 325 0.75 -3.49 6.73
CA VAL A 325 -0.32 -4.49 6.64
C VAL A 325 -0.77 -4.62 5.20
N ASP A 326 -0.91 -5.88 4.78
CA ASP A 326 -1.43 -6.26 3.49
C ASP A 326 -2.85 -6.76 3.67
N TYR A 327 -3.78 -6.21 2.90
CA TYR A 327 -5.18 -6.58 2.95
C TYR A 327 -5.80 -6.38 1.57
N TRP A 328 -6.88 -7.08 1.29
CA TRP A 328 -7.62 -6.84 0.07
C TRP A 328 -8.51 -5.63 0.26
N TYR A 329 -8.59 -4.81 -0.77
CA TYR A 329 -9.41 -3.62 -0.75
C TYR A 329 -9.80 -3.22 -2.17
N THR A 330 -10.95 -2.57 -2.29
CA THR A 330 -11.40 -2.03 -3.58
C THR A 330 -10.48 -0.91 -4.05
N ASN A 331 -9.75 -1.12 -5.14
CA ASN A 331 -9.04 -0.05 -5.84
C ASN A 331 -10.05 0.78 -6.64
N LEU A 332 -10.22 2.06 -6.29
CA LEU A 332 -11.19 2.96 -6.92
C LEU A 332 -10.83 3.33 -8.36
N GLU A 333 -9.56 3.18 -8.76
CA GLU A 333 -9.14 3.46 -10.14
C GLU A 333 -9.56 2.33 -11.10
N THR A 334 -9.41 1.08 -10.65
CA THR A 334 -9.73 -0.11 -11.46
C THR A 334 -11.12 -0.66 -11.16
N ASN A 335 -11.73 -0.24 -10.05
CA ASN A 335 -12.95 -0.78 -9.47
C ASN A 335 -12.89 -2.31 -9.28
N ARG A 336 -11.73 -2.81 -8.85
CA ARG A 336 -11.49 -4.23 -8.54
C ARG A 336 -10.95 -4.39 -7.13
N SER A 337 -11.25 -5.52 -6.52
CA SER A 337 -10.58 -5.97 -5.30
C SER A 337 -9.12 -6.33 -5.63
N GLU A 338 -8.18 -5.61 -5.03
CA GLU A 338 -6.75 -5.77 -5.26
C GLU A 338 -6.01 -5.82 -3.90
N THR A 339 -4.79 -6.33 -3.88
CA THR A 339 -4.00 -6.33 -2.65
C THR A 339 -3.53 -4.91 -2.39
N LYS A 340 -3.89 -4.35 -1.25
CA LYS A 340 -3.43 -3.05 -0.78
C LYS A 340 -2.38 -3.22 0.30
N HIS A 341 -1.23 -2.60 0.09
CA HIS A 341 -0.11 -2.56 1.04
C HIS A 341 -0.12 -1.21 1.74
N SER A 342 -0.49 -1.17 3.01
CA SER A 342 -0.59 0.09 3.75
C SER A 342 0.44 0.20 4.86
N TRP A 343 1.10 1.36 4.90
CA TRP A 343 1.84 1.82 6.06
C TRP A 343 0.87 2.57 6.98
N VAL A 344 0.82 2.18 8.25
CA VAL A 344 -0.12 2.76 9.22
C VAL A 344 0.62 3.10 10.51
N VAL A 345 0.36 4.30 11.04
CA VAL A 345 1.02 4.84 12.24
C VAL A 345 -0.03 5.33 13.24
N LYS A 346 0.16 5.04 14.52
CA LYS A 346 -0.60 5.65 15.62
C LYS A 346 -0.03 7.02 15.96
N HIS A 347 -0.89 8.04 15.97
CA HIS A 347 -0.52 9.41 16.29
C HIS A 347 -1.68 10.12 17.01
N ASP A 348 -1.48 10.53 18.26
CA ASP A 348 -2.48 11.24 19.07
C ASP A 348 -3.86 10.55 19.13
N GLY A 349 -3.86 9.23 19.37
CA GLY A 349 -5.07 8.39 19.40
C GLY A 349 -5.64 8.04 18.03
N LEU A 350 -5.12 8.62 16.94
CA LEU A 350 -5.53 8.35 15.57
C LEU A 350 -4.66 7.25 14.96
N ILE A 351 -5.19 6.59 13.93
CA ILE A 351 -4.39 5.78 13.00
C ILE A 351 -4.39 6.51 11.67
N ILE A 352 -3.21 6.94 11.23
CA ILE A 352 -2.98 7.59 9.94
C ILE A 352 -2.34 6.57 9.02
N GLY A 353 -2.89 6.38 7.83
CA GLY A 353 -2.41 5.38 6.89
C GLY A 353 -2.44 5.82 5.45
N SER A 354 -1.56 5.23 4.65
CA SER A 354 -1.54 5.34 3.20
C SER A 354 -0.94 4.07 2.60
N GLY A 355 -1.20 3.78 1.33
CA GLY A 355 -0.74 2.56 0.70
C GLY A 355 -0.79 2.61 -0.82
N TRP A 356 -0.32 1.53 -1.45
CA TRP A 356 -0.46 1.28 -2.89
C TRP A 356 -1.20 -0.03 -3.12
N TYR A 357 -1.66 -0.23 -4.36
CA TYR A 357 -2.28 -1.48 -4.80
C TYR A 357 -1.32 -2.27 -5.68
N GLU A 358 -1.30 -3.58 -5.45
CA GLU A 358 -0.72 -4.57 -6.34
C GLU A 358 -1.87 -5.34 -7.02
N GLU A 359 -1.88 -5.32 -8.34
CA GLU A 359 -2.85 -6.08 -9.13
C GLU A 359 -2.66 -7.57 -8.86
N GLY A 360 -3.73 -8.21 -8.35
CA GLY A 360 -3.76 -9.63 -8.10
C GLY A 360 -3.84 -10.48 -9.39
N PRO A 361 -3.56 -11.77 -9.29
CA PRO A 361 -3.77 -12.71 -10.40
C PRO A 361 -5.21 -12.70 -10.92
N SER A 362 -5.40 -12.87 -12.23
CA SER A 362 -6.73 -12.92 -12.86
C SER A 362 -7.47 -14.21 -12.53
N LYS A 363 -8.75 -14.11 -12.13
CA LYS A 363 -9.66 -15.26 -11.99
C LYS A 363 -9.79 -16.08 -13.27
N GLU A 364 -9.91 -15.40 -14.41
CA GLU A 364 -10.15 -16.04 -15.72
C GLU A 364 -8.86 -16.59 -16.33
N HIS A 365 -7.78 -15.80 -16.31
CA HIS A 365 -6.54 -16.15 -17.02
C HIS A 365 -5.51 -16.88 -16.14
N ALA A 366 -5.64 -16.81 -14.81
CA ALA A 366 -4.72 -17.42 -13.85
C ALA A 366 -5.45 -17.93 -12.57
N PRO A 367 -6.51 -18.76 -12.70
CA PRO A 367 -7.34 -19.19 -11.58
C PRO A 367 -6.55 -19.89 -10.46
N GLY A 368 -5.51 -20.64 -10.81
CA GLY A 368 -4.62 -21.28 -9.83
C GLY A 368 -3.87 -20.27 -8.96
N ALA A 369 -3.29 -19.23 -9.57
CA ALA A 369 -2.60 -18.17 -8.83
C ALA A 369 -3.59 -17.35 -7.99
N TYR A 370 -4.79 -17.07 -8.52
CA TYR A 370 -5.85 -16.41 -7.76
C TYR A 370 -6.27 -17.21 -6.54
N THR A 371 -6.45 -18.52 -6.67
CA THR A 371 -6.75 -19.42 -5.55
C THR A 371 -5.68 -19.36 -4.47
N GLN A 372 -4.39 -19.37 -4.84
CA GLN A 372 -3.30 -19.24 -3.88
C GLN A 372 -3.34 -17.89 -3.14
N SER A 373 -3.60 -16.80 -3.87
CA SER A 373 -3.76 -15.47 -3.29
C SER A 373 -4.96 -15.40 -2.31
N TYR A 374 -6.06 -16.04 -2.66
CA TYR A 374 -7.26 -16.11 -1.82
C TYR A 374 -7.02 -16.91 -0.52
N VAL A 375 -6.26 -18.01 -0.57
CA VAL A 375 -5.82 -18.74 0.64
C VAL A 375 -4.82 -17.90 1.47
N GLN A 376 -3.90 -17.19 0.81
CA GLN A 376 -2.96 -16.30 1.48
C GLN A 376 -3.68 -15.16 2.23
N ARG A 377 -4.76 -14.61 1.66
CA ARG A 377 -5.63 -13.64 2.32
C ARG A 377 -6.18 -14.18 3.64
N ALA A 378 -6.65 -15.44 3.64
CA ALA A 378 -7.18 -16.06 4.84
C ALA A 378 -6.12 -16.29 5.92
N LEU A 379 -4.91 -16.69 5.51
CA LEU A 379 -3.78 -16.88 6.42
C LEU A 379 -3.35 -15.55 7.04
N GLU A 380 -3.37 -14.46 6.28
CA GLU A 380 -3.04 -13.13 6.78
C GLU A 380 -4.11 -12.63 7.76
N LEU A 381 -5.39 -12.82 7.46
CA LEU A 381 -6.47 -12.53 8.40
C LEU A 381 -6.31 -13.33 9.70
N TYR A 382 -5.99 -14.62 9.61
CA TYR A 382 -5.72 -15.48 10.76
C TYR A 382 -4.52 -15.02 11.57
N ARG A 383 -3.46 -14.57 10.91
CA ARG A 383 -2.26 -14.05 11.55
C ARG A 383 -2.55 -12.77 12.34
N VAL A 384 -3.36 -11.87 11.77
CA VAL A 384 -3.60 -10.52 12.30
C VAL A 384 -4.74 -10.48 13.32
N LEU A 385 -5.90 -11.07 13.00
CA LEU A 385 -7.10 -11.03 13.85
C LEU A 385 -7.32 -12.31 14.65
N GLY A 386 -6.60 -13.39 14.33
CA GLY A 386 -6.71 -14.66 15.03
C GLY A 386 -7.86 -15.53 14.54
N ARG A 387 -8.03 -16.65 15.23
CA ARG A 387 -8.93 -17.74 14.87
C ARG A 387 -10.40 -17.32 14.76
N ASP A 388 -10.94 -16.75 15.84
CA ASP A 388 -12.38 -16.56 15.97
C ASP A 388 -12.89 -15.57 14.92
N ALA A 389 -12.22 -14.42 14.75
CA ALA A 389 -12.57 -13.43 13.72
C ALA A 389 -12.43 -13.97 12.30
N THR A 390 -11.40 -14.79 12.04
CA THR A 390 -11.21 -15.43 10.72
C THR A 390 -12.34 -16.42 10.42
N PHE A 391 -12.71 -17.24 11.40
CA PHE A 391 -13.73 -18.26 11.22
C PHE A 391 -15.13 -17.64 11.11
N GLU A 392 -15.38 -16.56 11.85
CA GLU A 392 -16.60 -15.77 11.72
C GLU A 392 -16.74 -15.20 10.31
N TYR A 393 -15.71 -14.50 9.81
CA TYR A 393 -15.75 -13.94 8.46
C TYR A 393 -15.91 -15.01 7.38
N TYR A 394 -15.09 -16.07 7.38
CA TYR A 394 -15.15 -17.07 6.30
C TYR A 394 -16.33 -18.06 6.38
N ASN A 395 -17.17 -17.96 7.43
CA ASN A 395 -18.48 -18.61 7.46
C ASN A 395 -19.63 -17.67 7.08
N SER A 396 -19.33 -16.45 6.63
CA SER A 396 -20.30 -15.48 6.12
C SER A 396 -20.45 -15.55 4.59
N GLN A 397 -21.57 -15.07 4.06
CA GLN A 397 -21.82 -15.03 2.61
C GLN A 397 -20.91 -14.02 1.92
N GLU A 398 -20.57 -12.94 2.61
CA GLU A 398 -19.67 -11.87 2.20
C GLU A 398 -18.26 -12.38 1.92
N SER A 399 -17.88 -13.53 2.49
CA SER A 399 -16.59 -14.14 2.19
C SER A 399 -16.52 -14.83 0.83
N ILE A 400 -17.65 -15.22 0.25
CA ILE A 400 -17.71 -16.02 -0.97
C ILE A 400 -17.50 -15.13 -2.20
N ASP A 401 -16.59 -15.52 -3.09
CA ASP A 401 -16.32 -14.83 -4.34
C ASP A 401 -16.55 -15.76 -5.53
N GLY A 402 -17.81 -15.85 -5.99
CA GLY A 402 -18.22 -16.78 -7.04
C GLY A 402 -17.94 -18.24 -6.65
N GLU A 403 -17.14 -18.95 -7.44
CA GLU A 403 -16.71 -20.32 -7.14
C GLU A 403 -15.59 -20.41 -6.07
N TRP A 404 -14.97 -19.29 -5.70
CA TRP A 404 -13.95 -19.24 -4.67
C TRP A 404 -14.55 -19.04 -3.29
N TYR A 405 -14.39 -20.06 -2.46
CA TYR A 405 -14.73 -20.05 -1.06
C TYR A 405 -13.60 -20.68 -0.27
N LEU A 406 -13.47 -20.27 0.99
CA LEU A 406 -12.53 -20.90 1.89
C LEU A 406 -13.16 -22.11 2.58
N PHE A 407 -12.36 -23.15 2.76
CA PHE A 407 -12.62 -24.20 3.73
C PHE A 407 -11.42 -24.30 4.68
N ILE A 408 -11.72 -24.50 5.97
CA ILE A 408 -10.71 -24.72 6.99
C ILE A 408 -11.07 -26.02 7.72
N HIS A 409 -10.08 -26.89 7.83
CA HIS A 409 -10.21 -28.17 8.52
C HIS A 409 -9.16 -28.28 9.62
N ASN A 410 -9.48 -28.94 10.72
CA ASN A 410 -8.46 -29.42 11.62
C ASN A 410 -7.78 -30.65 11.01
N VAL A 411 -6.52 -30.88 11.34
CA VAL A 411 -5.77 -32.08 10.92
C VAL A 411 -6.42 -33.40 11.38
N ASP A 412 -7.31 -33.37 12.39
CA ASP A 412 -8.12 -34.52 12.82
C ASP A 412 -9.35 -34.79 11.94
N GLY A 413 -9.55 -34.00 10.87
CA GLY A 413 -10.68 -34.11 9.96
C GLY A 413 -11.88 -33.24 10.31
N THR A 414 -11.88 -32.51 11.43
CA THR A 414 -13.02 -31.66 11.82
C THR A 414 -13.16 -30.47 10.88
N ARG A 415 -14.36 -30.28 10.31
CA ARG A 415 -14.68 -29.11 9.46
C ARG A 415 -14.97 -27.88 10.32
N LEU A 416 -14.18 -26.81 10.12
CA LEU A 416 -14.25 -25.58 10.92
C LEU A 416 -14.81 -24.38 10.13
N VAL A 417 -14.51 -24.33 8.84
CA VAL A 417 -15.03 -23.33 7.90
C VAL A 417 -15.38 -24.02 6.59
N ASN A 418 -16.50 -23.61 5.97
CA ASN A 418 -16.87 -24.01 4.62
C ASN A 418 -17.80 -22.96 3.99
N GLY A 419 -17.24 -22.00 3.24
CA GLY A 419 -18.01 -20.90 2.67
C GLY A 419 -19.13 -21.34 1.72
N ALA A 420 -18.92 -22.35 0.85
CA ALA A 420 -19.91 -22.72 -0.17
C ALA A 420 -21.23 -23.29 0.37
N ARG A 421 -21.25 -23.81 1.60
CA ARG A 421 -22.41 -24.52 2.16
C ARG A 421 -22.53 -24.31 3.67
N ALA A 422 -22.18 -23.11 4.15
CA ALA A 422 -22.22 -22.73 5.57
C ALA A 422 -23.62 -22.84 6.19
N ASP A 423 -24.66 -22.78 5.36
CA ASP A 423 -26.07 -22.87 5.71
C ASP A 423 -26.59 -24.30 5.92
N ARG A 424 -25.86 -25.34 5.48
CA ARG A 424 -26.28 -26.74 5.65
C ARG A 424 -26.13 -27.19 7.11
N PRO A 425 -27.24 -27.50 7.81
CA PRO A 425 -27.19 -27.90 9.21
C PRO A 425 -26.36 -29.19 9.42
N GLY A 426 -25.49 -29.20 10.42
CA GLY A 426 -24.69 -30.38 10.81
C GLY A 426 -23.39 -30.57 10.03
N TRP A 427 -23.07 -29.70 9.06
CA TRP A 427 -21.83 -29.81 8.29
C TRP A 427 -20.61 -29.24 9.03
N LEU A 428 -20.72 -28.06 9.64
CA LEU A 428 -19.68 -27.55 10.54
C LEU A 428 -19.59 -28.46 11.79
N GLY A 429 -18.37 -28.83 12.18
CA GLY A 429 -18.09 -29.77 13.27
C GLY A 429 -18.16 -31.25 12.89
N SER A 430 -18.64 -31.60 11.70
CA SER A 430 -18.54 -32.96 11.14
C SER A 430 -17.09 -33.35 10.83
N ASN A 431 -16.82 -34.66 10.76
CA ASN A 431 -15.51 -35.18 10.42
C ASN A 431 -15.43 -35.59 8.93
N LEU A 432 -14.32 -35.25 8.27
CA LEU A 432 -14.02 -35.61 6.88
C LEU A 432 -13.75 -37.10 6.69
N HIS A 433 -13.19 -37.78 7.68
CA HIS A 433 -12.80 -39.18 7.59
C HIS A 433 -13.98 -40.07 7.15
N GLY A 434 -13.77 -40.81 6.05
CA GLY A 434 -14.76 -41.74 5.51
C GLY A 434 -15.96 -41.08 4.83
N THR A 435 -15.95 -39.76 4.63
CA THR A 435 -17.08 -39.02 4.01
C THR A 435 -16.71 -38.36 2.68
N GLY A 436 -15.45 -38.38 2.25
CA GLY A 436 -14.98 -37.62 1.09
C GLY A 436 -14.29 -38.45 0.03
N VAL A 437 -15.02 -39.48 -0.43
CA VAL A 437 -14.75 -40.11 -1.72
C VAL A 437 -15.59 -39.37 -2.75
N ASP A 438 -14.96 -38.83 -3.80
CA ASP A 438 -15.70 -38.18 -4.87
C ASP A 438 -16.45 -39.20 -5.76
N VAL A 439 -17.24 -38.69 -6.71
CA VAL A 439 -18.04 -39.53 -7.61
C VAL A 439 -17.19 -40.47 -8.48
N THR A 440 -15.91 -40.18 -8.69
CA THR A 440 -14.98 -41.07 -9.43
C THR A 440 -14.45 -42.20 -8.55
N GLY A 441 -14.58 -42.09 -7.23
CA GLY A 441 -14.03 -43.04 -6.26
C GLY A 441 -12.72 -42.58 -5.63
N TYR A 442 -12.30 -41.33 -5.83
CA TYR A 442 -11.08 -40.79 -5.27
C TYR A 442 -11.32 -40.22 -3.86
N ASP A 443 -10.59 -40.73 -2.86
CA ASP A 443 -10.61 -40.21 -1.47
C ASP A 443 -9.76 -38.94 -1.35
N TYR A 444 -10.32 -37.83 -1.78
CA TYR A 444 -9.65 -36.54 -1.72
C TYR A 444 -9.46 -36.04 -0.28
N THR A 445 -10.23 -36.58 0.68
CA THR A 445 -10.13 -36.18 2.08
C THR A 445 -8.92 -36.75 2.78
N ALA A 446 -8.57 -38.01 2.52
CA ALA A 446 -7.33 -38.60 3.01
C ALA A 446 -6.10 -37.80 2.56
N ASP A 447 -6.05 -37.42 1.28
CA ASP A 447 -4.96 -36.65 0.72
C ASP A 447 -4.92 -35.22 1.27
N THR A 448 -6.08 -34.57 1.43
CA THR A 448 -6.19 -33.23 2.06
C THR A 448 -5.62 -33.23 3.48
N LEU A 449 -5.94 -34.25 4.28
CA LEU A 449 -5.47 -34.37 5.67
C LEU A 449 -3.99 -34.76 5.78
N SER A 450 -3.37 -35.22 4.68
CA SER A 450 -1.96 -35.64 4.65
C SER A 450 -0.96 -34.51 4.39
N PHE A 451 -1.42 -33.29 4.06
CA PHE A 451 -0.52 -32.17 3.74
C PHE A 451 0.27 -31.70 4.98
N GLU A 452 1.60 -31.69 4.86
CA GLU A 452 2.52 -31.22 5.91
C GLU A 452 2.91 -29.73 5.77
N ALA A 453 2.74 -29.15 4.59
CA ALA A 453 3.07 -27.75 4.32
C ALA A 453 2.04 -27.11 3.39
N SER A 454 2.12 -27.37 2.08
CA SER A 454 1.14 -26.89 1.11
C SER A 454 1.16 -27.73 -0.16
N GLY A 455 0.06 -27.76 -0.90
CA GLY A 455 0.04 -28.38 -2.23
C GLY A 455 -1.31 -28.35 -2.92
N TRP A 456 -1.30 -28.81 -4.16
CA TRP A 456 -2.49 -28.94 -4.99
C TRP A 456 -3.08 -30.34 -4.88
N ILE A 457 -4.40 -30.41 -4.79
CA ILE A 457 -5.19 -31.63 -4.93
C ILE A 457 -6.30 -31.39 -5.96
N SER A 458 -6.65 -32.42 -6.74
CA SER A 458 -7.72 -32.32 -7.74
C SER A 458 -8.71 -33.45 -7.55
N TYR A 459 -9.99 -33.13 -7.50
CA TYR A 459 -11.08 -34.08 -7.26
C TYR A 459 -12.36 -33.58 -7.94
N VAL A 460 -13.33 -34.46 -8.16
CA VAL A 460 -14.60 -34.08 -8.80
C VAL A 460 -15.60 -33.64 -7.72
N PHE A 461 -16.10 -32.40 -7.83
CA PHE A 461 -16.98 -31.83 -6.82
C PHE A 461 -18.05 -30.94 -7.44
N PRO A 462 -19.23 -30.78 -6.81
CA PRO A 462 -20.25 -29.84 -7.25
C PRO A 462 -19.69 -28.41 -7.31
N ASN A 463 -19.90 -27.72 -8.43
CA ASN A 463 -19.55 -26.30 -8.58
C ASN A 463 -20.72 -25.41 -8.14
N PRO A 464 -20.55 -24.58 -7.08
CA PRO A 464 -21.61 -23.68 -6.60
C PRO A 464 -22.01 -22.60 -7.62
N ASP A 465 -21.12 -22.24 -8.55
CA ASP A 465 -21.36 -21.21 -9.58
C ASP A 465 -21.91 -21.79 -10.89
N ALA A 466 -22.12 -23.11 -10.97
CA ALA A 466 -22.62 -23.81 -12.15
C ALA A 466 -23.74 -24.80 -11.81
N GLU A 467 -24.76 -24.34 -11.07
CA GLU A 467 -25.94 -25.13 -10.70
C GLU A 467 -25.61 -26.49 -10.05
N LEU A 468 -24.52 -26.55 -9.28
CA LEU A 468 -24.03 -27.76 -8.62
C LEU A 468 -23.54 -28.88 -9.58
N GLN A 469 -23.29 -28.58 -10.85
CA GLN A 469 -22.68 -29.54 -11.77
C GLN A 469 -21.36 -30.08 -11.23
N TYR A 470 -21.17 -31.40 -11.31
CA TYR A 470 -19.93 -32.06 -10.93
C TYR A 470 -18.81 -31.73 -11.91
N GLN A 471 -17.82 -30.98 -11.43
CA GLN A 471 -16.67 -30.55 -12.21
C GLN A 471 -15.37 -30.92 -11.49
N ARG A 472 -14.26 -31.00 -12.24
CA ARG A 472 -12.95 -31.18 -11.63
C ARG A 472 -12.55 -29.90 -10.91
N LYS A 473 -12.49 -29.96 -9.59
CA LYS A 473 -12.02 -28.90 -8.71
C LYS A 473 -10.53 -29.07 -8.43
N HIS A 474 -9.77 -28.00 -8.58
CA HIS A 474 -8.36 -27.92 -8.20
C HIS A 474 -8.25 -27.08 -6.94
N SER A 475 -7.91 -27.70 -5.81
CA SER A 475 -7.79 -27.01 -4.52
C SER A 475 -6.34 -26.84 -4.09
N TRP A 476 -5.99 -25.64 -3.66
CA TRP A 476 -4.72 -25.34 -3.00
C TRP A 476 -4.91 -25.43 -1.50
N ILE A 477 -4.09 -26.23 -0.84
CA ILE A 477 -4.12 -26.46 0.61
C ILE A 477 -2.85 -25.88 1.23
N VAL A 478 -2.97 -25.20 2.37
CA VAL A 478 -1.86 -24.75 3.20
C VAL A 478 -2.11 -25.14 4.65
N ARG A 479 -1.13 -25.79 5.28
CA ARG A 479 -1.15 -26.13 6.69
C ARG A 479 -0.53 -25.02 7.53
N GLN A 480 -1.28 -24.56 8.53
CA GLN A 480 -0.85 -23.61 9.54
C GLN A 480 -1.12 -24.21 10.92
N GLY A 481 -0.11 -24.85 11.52
CA GLY A 481 -0.25 -25.55 12.78
C GLY A 481 -1.13 -26.80 12.66
N ASP A 482 -2.24 -26.83 13.40
CA ASP A 482 -3.26 -27.87 13.39
C ASP A 482 -4.42 -27.59 12.41
N LEU A 483 -4.31 -26.52 11.62
CA LEU A 483 -5.31 -26.10 10.65
C LEU A 483 -4.83 -26.29 9.21
N LEU A 484 -5.74 -26.70 8.33
CA LEU A 484 -5.58 -26.80 6.89
C LEU A 484 -6.51 -25.77 6.23
N PHE A 485 -5.94 -24.73 5.64
CA PHE A 485 -6.63 -23.71 4.87
C PHE A 485 -6.67 -24.12 3.42
N GLY A 486 -7.83 -24.08 2.78
CA GLY A 486 -7.92 -24.36 1.36
C GLY A 486 -9.02 -23.61 0.64
N SER A 487 -8.80 -23.44 -0.65
CA SER A 487 -9.76 -22.94 -1.62
C SER A 487 -9.46 -23.59 -2.96
N GLY A 488 -10.36 -23.48 -3.94
CA GLY A 488 -10.14 -24.08 -5.25
C GLY A 488 -10.96 -23.43 -6.35
N TRP A 489 -10.56 -23.72 -7.58
CA TRP A 489 -11.24 -23.33 -8.81
C TRP A 489 -11.69 -24.58 -9.59
N TYR A 490 -12.62 -24.42 -10.52
CA TYR A 490 -13.21 -25.53 -11.26
C TYR A 490 -12.82 -25.49 -12.74
N ASP A 491 -12.45 -26.65 -13.30
CA ASP A 491 -12.26 -26.81 -14.75
C ASP A 491 -13.62 -26.89 -15.44
N ARG A 492 -14.06 -25.76 -15.99
CA ARG A 492 -15.35 -25.63 -16.70
C ARG A 492 -15.40 -26.42 -18.01
N ASN A 493 -14.27 -26.88 -18.53
CA ASN A 493 -14.22 -27.75 -19.71
C ASN A 493 -14.28 -29.24 -19.34
N TYR A 494 -14.39 -29.56 -18.05
CA TYR A 494 -14.49 -30.94 -17.59
C TYR A 494 -15.90 -31.50 -17.84
N ASN A 495 -16.02 -32.37 -18.84
CA ASN A 495 -17.22 -33.18 -19.06
C ASN A 495 -17.07 -34.53 -18.34
N LEU A 496 -17.74 -34.69 -17.20
CA LEU A 496 -17.70 -35.93 -16.42
C LEU A 496 -18.29 -37.12 -17.19
N ALA A 497 -19.40 -36.92 -17.92
CA ALA A 497 -20.06 -37.98 -18.67
C ALA A 497 -19.17 -38.59 -19.75
N GLU A 498 -18.38 -37.76 -20.45
CA GLU A 498 -17.44 -38.23 -21.47
C GLU A 498 -16.17 -38.88 -20.88
N GLN A 499 -15.65 -38.34 -19.78
CA GLN A 499 -14.34 -38.74 -19.24
C GLN A 499 -14.44 -39.90 -18.23
N ASP A 500 -15.53 -39.98 -17.48
CA ASP A 500 -15.81 -41.04 -16.52
C ASP A 500 -17.33 -41.31 -16.43
N PRO A 501 -17.89 -42.05 -17.42
CA PRO A 501 -19.29 -42.46 -17.44
C PRO A 501 -19.78 -43.12 -16.13
N ALA A 502 -18.90 -43.88 -15.47
CA ALA A 502 -19.19 -44.53 -14.21
C ALA A 502 -19.30 -43.52 -13.06
N GLY A 503 -18.39 -42.54 -13.02
CA GLY A 503 -18.45 -41.39 -12.13
C GLY A 503 -19.69 -40.53 -12.36
N TYR A 504 -20.07 -40.30 -13.62
CA TYR A 504 -21.28 -39.54 -13.95
C TYR A 504 -22.57 -40.25 -13.48
N ALA A 505 -22.68 -41.57 -13.67
CA ALA A 505 -23.81 -42.32 -13.14
C ALA A 505 -23.89 -42.25 -11.59
N ARG A 506 -22.74 -42.25 -10.89
CA ARG A 506 -22.72 -42.04 -9.44
C ARG A 506 -23.17 -40.62 -9.06
N ALA A 507 -22.75 -39.61 -9.83
CA ALA A 507 -23.17 -38.22 -9.64
C ALA A 507 -24.69 -38.07 -9.77
N LEU A 508 -25.31 -38.65 -10.81
CA LEU A 508 -26.77 -38.63 -11.00
C LEU A 508 -27.52 -39.28 -9.84
N VAL A 509 -27.02 -40.39 -9.31
CA VAL A 509 -27.63 -41.04 -8.13
C VAL A 509 -27.46 -40.17 -6.89
N GLN A 510 -26.30 -39.56 -6.69
CA GLN A 510 -26.07 -38.67 -5.54
C GLN A 510 -26.95 -37.42 -5.62
N ASP A 511 -27.10 -36.81 -6.79
CA ASP A 511 -28.00 -35.66 -6.99
C ASP A 511 -29.46 -36.02 -6.72
N ALA A 512 -29.90 -37.22 -7.11
CA ALA A 512 -31.23 -37.70 -6.78
C ALA A 512 -31.44 -37.89 -5.28
N ILE A 513 -30.42 -38.38 -4.56
CA ILE A 513 -30.45 -38.53 -3.10
C ILE A 513 -30.48 -37.16 -2.41
N ASP A 514 -29.61 -36.22 -2.83
CA ASP A 514 -29.60 -34.84 -2.32
C ASP A 514 -30.96 -34.17 -2.55
N ARG A 515 -31.61 -34.41 -3.70
CA ARG A 515 -32.96 -33.94 -4.00
C ARG A 515 -34.04 -34.63 -3.14
N TYR A 516 -33.91 -35.92 -2.86
CA TYR A 516 -34.80 -36.61 -1.91
C TYR A 516 -34.71 -35.98 -0.51
N ASP A 517 -33.49 -35.68 -0.05
CA ASP A 517 -33.27 -35.10 1.27
C ASP A 517 -33.84 -33.67 1.37
N ALA A 518 -33.83 -32.92 0.26
CA ALA A 518 -34.35 -31.56 0.19
C ALA A 518 -35.88 -31.49 -0.02
N ASP A 519 -36.40 -32.21 -1.03
CA ASP A 519 -37.78 -32.09 -1.51
C ASP A 519 -38.69 -33.21 -0.97
N GLY A 520 -38.10 -34.21 -0.31
CA GLY A 520 -38.79 -35.40 0.16
C GLY A 520 -39.11 -36.39 -0.96
N ARG A 521 -39.71 -37.52 -0.53
CA ARG A 521 -40.03 -38.66 -1.39
C ARG A 521 -40.87 -38.32 -2.63
N GLU A 522 -41.95 -37.57 -2.45
CA GLU A 522 -42.88 -37.27 -3.55
C GLU A 522 -42.22 -36.34 -4.58
N GLY A 523 -41.50 -35.31 -4.12
CA GLY A 523 -40.84 -34.33 -4.99
C GLY A 523 -39.79 -34.94 -5.90
N VAL A 524 -38.94 -35.83 -5.36
CA VAL A 524 -37.90 -36.49 -6.18
C VAL A 524 -38.50 -37.47 -7.21
N ILE A 525 -39.59 -38.17 -6.85
CA ILE A 525 -40.31 -39.07 -7.77
C ILE A 525 -41.00 -38.28 -8.88
N GLU A 526 -41.64 -37.16 -8.55
CA GLU A 526 -42.27 -36.28 -9.53
C GLU A 526 -41.23 -35.73 -10.52
N TYR A 527 -40.11 -35.21 -10.03
CA TYR A 527 -39.03 -34.69 -10.86
C TYR A 527 -38.49 -35.74 -11.83
N HIS A 528 -38.15 -36.94 -11.34
CA HIS A 528 -37.59 -38.02 -12.17
C HIS A 528 -38.59 -38.75 -13.08
N ASN A 529 -39.85 -38.34 -13.04
CA ASN A 529 -40.86 -38.73 -14.04
C ASN A 529 -41.13 -37.61 -15.07
N SER A 530 -40.47 -36.46 -14.94
CA SER A 530 -40.57 -35.38 -15.92
C SER A 530 -39.57 -35.58 -17.07
N PRO A 531 -39.86 -35.09 -18.29
CA PRO A 531 -38.88 -35.06 -19.37
C PRO A 531 -37.63 -34.22 -19.04
N GLU A 532 -37.72 -33.31 -18.08
CA GLU A 532 -36.63 -32.41 -17.68
C GLU A 532 -35.50 -33.16 -16.96
N SER A 533 -35.78 -34.34 -16.39
CA SER A 533 -34.79 -35.13 -15.67
C SER A 533 -34.00 -36.11 -16.55
N VAL A 534 -34.10 -35.99 -17.87
CA VAL A 534 -33.54 -36.93 -18.85
C VAL A 534 -32.61 -36.19 -19.81
N ASP A 535 -31.38 -36.65 -19.95
CA ASP A 535 -30.40 -36.14 -20.90
C ASP A 535 -29.84 -37.27 -21.76
N GLY A 536 -30.45 -37.50 -22.92
CA GLY A 536 -30.14 -38.64 -23.79
C GLY A 536 -30.25 -39.97 -23.04
N GLU A 537 -29.17 -40.74 -23.01
CA GLU A 537 -29.05 -42.02 -22.31
C GLU A 537 -28.95 -41.90 -20.78
N TRP A 538 -28.79 -40.69 -20.26
CA TRP A 538 -28.61 -40.43 -18.84
C TRP A 538 -29.93 -40.15 -18.15
N TYR A 539 -30.30 -41.04 -17.23
CA TYR A 539 -31.50 -40.91 -16.43
C TYR A 539 -31.35 -41.60 -15.07
N VAL A 540 -32.11 -41.08 -14.11
CA VAL A 540 -32.30 -41.73 -12.81
C VAL A 540 -33.58 -42.56 -12.86
N SER A 541 -33.54 -43.74 -12.25
CA SER A 541 -34.73 -44.53 -11.96
C SER A 541 -34.80 -44.91 -10.49
N ILE A 542 -36.01 -44.90 -9.94
CA ILE A 542 -36.28 -45.06 -8.51
C ILE A 542 -37.24 -46.24 -8.31
N TYR A 543 -36.90 -47.12 -7.38
CA TYR A 543 -37.69 -48.31 -7.06
C TYR A 543 -37.94 -48.42 -5.55
N GLU A 544 -39.08 -49.00 -5.18
CA GLU A 544 -39.28 -49.57 -3.86
C GLU A 544 -38.33 -50.76 -3.64
N LEU A 545 -38.10 -51.13 -2.38
CA LEU A 545 -37.28 -52.30 -2.03
C LEU A 545 -37.84 -53.64 -2.52
N ASP A 546 -39.13 -53.72 -2.83
CA ASP A 546 -39.73 -54.91 -3.42
C ASP A 546 -39.56 -54.97 -4.95
N GLY A 547 -39.01 -53.93 -5.57
CA GLY A 547 -38.81 -53.79 -7.00
C GLY A 547 -39.91 -53.05 -7.76
N THR A 548 -40.92 -52.52 -7.07
CA THR A 548 -41.94 -51.66 -7.69
C THR A 548 -41.30 -50.38 -8.23
N ARG A 549 -41.48 -50.11 -9.53
CA ARG A 549 -40.93 -48.93 -10.21
C ARG A 549 -41.73 -47.68 -9.89
N LEU A 550 -41.07 -46.68 -9.30
CA LEU A 550 -41.68 -45.39 -8.92
C LEU A 550 -41.34 -44.27 -9.90
N ALA A 551 -40.10 -44.25 -10.42
CA ALA A 551 -39.69 -43.29 -11.44
C ALA A 551 -38.86 -43.97 -12.53
N HIS A 552 -39.23 -43.74 -13.79
CA HIS A 552 -38.45 -44.16 -14.96
C HIS A 552 -38.99 -43.47 -16.22
N PRO A 553 -38.12 -42.92 -17.09
CA PRO A 553 -38.57 -42.17 -18.26
C PRO A 553 -39.18 -43.02 -19.39
N TYR A 554 -38.71 -44.25 -19.56
CA TYR A 554 -39.11 -45.10 -20.70
C TYR A 554 -39.96 -46.33 -20.38
N LEU A 555 -40.21 -46.65 -19.12
CA LEU A 555 -40.85 -47.90 -18.71
C LEU A 555 -42.09 -47.64 -17.86
N PRO A 556 -43.12 -48.51 -17.91
CA PRO A 556 -44.37 -48.33 -17.17
C PRO A 556 -44.14 -48.28 -15.66
N LEU A 557 -44.73 -47.30 -14.99
CA LEU A 557 -44.67 -47.12 -13.54
C LEU A 557 -45.64 -48.09 -12.82
N GLY A 558 -45.32 -48.45 -11.58
CA GLY A 558 -46.12 -49.36 -10.75
C GLY A 558 -45.94 -50.85 -11.06
N GLU A 559 -45.20 -51.20 -12.11
CA GLU A 559 -44.81 -52.59 -12.39
C GLU A 559 -43.59 -52.98 -11.54
N ASN A 560 -43.49 -54.27 -11.21
CA ASN A 560 -42.36 -54.82 -10.48
C ASN A 560 -41.24 -55.20 -11.44
N VAL A 561 -40.01 -54.75 -11.17
CA VAL A 561 -38.85 -55.06 -12.02
C VAL A 561 -38.59 -56.57 -12.13
N LEU A 562 -38.91 -57.35 -11.08
CA LEU A 562 -38.72 -58.80 -11.02
C LEU A 562 -39.68 -59.58 -11.93
N ASP A 563 -40.77 -58.95 -12.41
CA ASP A 563 -41.69 -59.60 -13.37
C ASP A 563 -41.08 -59.71 -14.77
N GLY A 564 -39.95 -59.03 -15.03
CA GLY A 564 -39.23 -59.13 -16.29
C GLY A 564 -38.38 -60.40 -16.39
N GLY A 565 -38.42 -61.07 -17.55
CA GLY A 565 -37.54 -62.21 -17.87
C GLY A 565 -36.07 -61.81 -18.03
N PRO A 566 -35.14 -62.77 -18.23
CA PRO A 566 -33.71 -62.47 -18.37
C PRO A 566 -33.41 -61.45 -19.48
N ASP A 567 -32.22 -60.83 -19.46
CA ASP A 567 -31.77 -60.00 -20.58
C ASP A 567 -31.52 -60.84 -21.85
N VAL A 568 -31.13 -60.18 -22.96
CA VAL A 568 -30.92 -60.86 -24.25
C VAL A 568 -29.78 -61.88 -24.24
N THR A 569 -28.94 -61.90 -23.19
CA THR A 569 -27.89 -62.91 -22.97
C THR A 569 -28.34 -64.06 -22.08
N GLY A 570 -29.55 -64.00 -21.53
CA GLY A 570 -30.03 -64.97 -20.55
C GLY A 570 -29.67 -64.63 -19.09
N ARG A 571 -29.12 -63.43 -18.81
CA ARG A 571 -28.74 -63.02 -17.45
C ARG A 571 -29.95 -62.58 -16.63
N HIS A 572 -30.07 -63.13 -15.44
CA HIS A 572 -31.07 -62.78 -14.41
C HIS A 572 -30.54 -61.65 -13.50
N PHE A 573 -30.41 -60.44 -14.05
CA PHE A 573 -29.81 -59.31 -13.34
C PHE A 573 -30.74 -58.62 -12.34
N ARG A 574 -32.05 -58.86 -12.43
CA ARG A 574 -33.08 -58.13 -11.66
C ARG A 574 -33.07 -58.53 -10.19
N GLU A 575 -32.78 -59.79 -9.93
CA GLU A 575 -32.58 -60.32 -8.58
C GLU A 575 -31.31 -59.73 -7.94
N GLU A 576 -30.22 -59.59 -8.70
CA GLU A 576 -28.99 -58.91 -8.25
C GLU A 576 -29.25 -57.43 -7.94
N PHE A 577 -30.05 -56.76 -8.78
CA PHE A 577 -30.43 -55.36 -8.65
C PHE A 577 -31.20 -55.06 -7.35
N ILE A 578 -32.20 -55.88 -7.00
CA ILE A 578 -33.00 -55.69 -5.78
C ILE A 578 -32.25 -56.17 -4.51
N ALA A 579 -31.27 -57.06 -4.66
CA ALA A 579 -30.49 -57.58 -3.53
C ALA A 579 -29.41 -56.62 -2.99
N ILE A 580 -29.21 -55.44 -3.60
CA ILE A 580 -28.23 -54.45 -3.13
C ILE A 580 -28.62 -53.92 -1.74
N GLU A 581 -27.79 -54.20 -0.73
CA GLU A 581 -28.08 -53.83 0.67
C GLU A 581 -27.71 -52.39 1.03
N ASP A 582 -26.62 -51.86 0.47
CA ASP A 582 -26.16 -50.47 0.67
C ASP A 582 -25.97 -49.78 -0.70
N ARG A 583 -24.94 -50.18 -1.44
CA ARG A 583 -24.67 -49.67 -2.79
C ARG A 583 -23.88 -50.66 -3.64
N GLY A 584 -23.98 -50.58 -4.96
CA GLY A 584 -23.18 -51.44 -5.85
C GLY A 584 -23.47 -51.26 -7.33
N TRP A 585 -22.64 -51.89 -8.16
CA TRP A 585 -22.81 -51.95 -9.61
C TRP A 585 -23.51 -53.23 -10.03
N VAL A 586 -24.46 -53.12 -10.95
CA VAL A 586 -25.07 -54.25 -11.65
C VAL A 586 -24.96 -54.02 -13.16
N SER A 587 -24.40 -54.98 -13.88
CA SER A 587 -24.17 -54.90 -15.32
C SER A 587 -25.09 -55.87 -16.05
N TYR A 588 -25.75 -55.44 -17.12
CA TYR A 588 -26.69 -56.26 -17.89
C TYR A 588 -26.87 -55.69 -19.29
N VAL A 589 -27.41 -56.46 -20.23
CA VAL A 589 -27.72 -55.93 -21.55
C VAL A 589 -29.10 -55.28 -21.55
N PHE A 590 -29.18 -54.04 -22.02
CA PHE A 590 -30.44 -53.30 -22.05
C PHE A 590 -30.54 -52.43 -23.30
N LEU A 591 -31.77 -52.08 -23.66
CA LEU A 591 -32.01 -51.15 -24.75
C LEU A 591 -31.45 -49.77 -24.37
N ASN A 592 -30.51 -49.26 -25.17
CA ASN A 592 -30.06 -47.89 -25.07
C ASN A 592 -31.13 -46.98 -25.71
N PRO A 593 -31.72 -46.02 -24.97
CA PRO A 593 -32.76 -45.14 -25.51
C PRO A 593 -32.24 -44.18 -26.59
N ASP A 594 -30.94 -43.87 -26.63
CA ASP A 594 -30.33 -42.97 -27.61
C ASP A 594 -30.01 -43.69 -28.92
N SER A 595 -29.30 -44.83 -28.86
CA SER A 595 -28.94 -45.59 -30.06
C SER A 595 -30.10 -46.46 -30.58
N GLY A 596 -31.02 -46.85 -29.70
CA GLY A 596 -32.07 -47.84 -29.99
C GLY A 596 -31.55 -49.27 -30.10
N GLU A 597 -30.29 -49.54 -29.75
CA GLU A 597 -29.65 -50.84 -29.80
C GLU A 597 -29.59 -51.53 -28.42
N GLN A 598 -29.42 -52.85 -28.41
CA GLN A 598 -29.14 -53.59 -27.18
C GLN A 598 -27.65 -53.42 -26.86
N GLU A 599 -27.34 -52.85 -25.70
CA GLU A 599 -25.98 -52.50 -25.30
C GLU A 599 -25.70 -52.93 -23.87
N GLN A 600 -24.40 -53.10 -23.55
CA GLN A 600 -23.99 -53.45 -22.20
C GLN A 600 -24.20 -52.23 -21.30
N LYS A 601 -25.17 -52.30 -20.40
CA LYS A 601 -25.46 -51.26 -19.42
C LYS A 601 -24.78 -51.58 -18.08
N HIS A 602 -24.22 -50.56 -17.46
CA HIS A 602 -23.67 -50.60 -16.10
C HIS A 602 -24.48 -49.66 -15.22
N THR A 603 -25.22 -50.21 -14.26
CA THR A 603 -26.12 -49.43 -13.38
C THR A 603 -25.56 -49.37 -11.97
N TRP A 604 -25.36 -48.16 -11.46
CA TRP A 604 -25.07 -47.90 -10.06
C TRP A 604 -26.37 -47.87 -9.28
N VAL A 605 -26.40 -48.58 -8.16
CA VAL A 605 -27.57 -48.71 -7.28
C VAL A 605 -27.18 -48.25 -5.89
N VAL A 606 -27.96 -47.36 -5.30
CA VAL A 606 -27.81 -46.92 -3.90
C VAL A 606 -29.14 -47.05 -3.19
N ARG A 607 -29.13 -47.66 -2.01
CA ARG A 607 -30.27 -47.72 -1.12
C ARG A 607 -30.26 -46.52 -0.19
N HIS A 608 -31.33 -45.73 -0.20
CA HIS A 608 -31.49 -44.56 0.67
C HIS A 608 -32.94 -44.45 1.14
N GLU A 609 -33.14 -44.32 2.46
CA GLU A 609 -34.47 -44.11 3.09
C GLU A 609 -35.61 -44.99 2.53
N GLY A 610 -35.33 -46.29 2.34
CA GLY A 610 -36.31 -47.28 1.88
C GLY A 610 -36.57 -47.30 0.38
N LEU A 611 -35.73 -46.64 -0.42
CA LEU A 611 -35.77 -46.63 -1.89
C LEU A 611 -34.44 -47.11 -2.48
N LEU A 612 -34.49 -47.57 -3.73
CA LEU A 612 -33.32 -47.80 -4.57
C LEU A 612 -33.24 -46.69 -5.63
N PHE A 613 -32.18 -45.89 -5.56
CA PHE A 613 -31.84 -44.85 -6.53
C PHE A 613 -30.80 -45.38 -7.50
N THR A 614 -31.05 -45.22 -8.79
CA THR A 614 -30.21 -45.85 -9.81
C THR A 614 -30.00 -44.98 -11.01
N ALA A 615 -28.80 -45.01 -11.56
CA ALA A 615 -28.46 -44.44 -12.87
C ALA A 615 -27.35 -45.29 -13.48
N GLY A 616 -27.17 -45.22 -14.79
CA GLY A 616 -26.18 -46.05 -15.46
C GLY A 616 -25.74 -45.49 -16.79
N TRP A 617 -24.71 -46.12 -17.34
CA TRP A 617 -24.12 -45.78 -18.64
C TRP A 617 -24.08 -47.01 -19.53
N TYR A 618 -23.95 -46.78 -20.83
CA TYR A 618 -23.93 -47.83 -21.84
C TYR A 618 -22.55 -47.93 -22.50
N GLU A 619 -22.06 -49.16 -22.64
CA GLU A 619 -20.84 -49.48 -23.38
C GLU A 619 -21.20 -49.99 -24.78
N ALA A 620 -20.83 -49.22 -25.81
CA ALA A 620 -21.09 -49.58 -27.19
C ALA A 620 -20.23 -50.78 -27.64
N GLY A 621 -20.87 -51.77 -28.27
CA GLY A 621 -20.17 -52.70 -29.16
C GLY A 621 -19.73 -54.07 -28.65
N ALA A 622 -20.13 -54.56 -27.47
CA ALA A 622 -20.06 -56.01 -27.18
C ALA A 622 -20.92 -56.44 -25.99
N TYR A 623 -21.84 -57.36 -26.22
CA TYR A 623 -22.20 -58.34 -25.21
C TYR A 623 -21.87 -59.73 -25.74
N ALA A 624 -21.15 -60.52 -24.95
CA ALA A 624 -20.87 -61.91 -25.30
C ALA A 624 -22.18 -62.70 -25.21
N THR A 625 -22.71 -63.14 -26.35
CA THR A 625 -23.72 -64.21 -26.35
C THR A 625 -23.09 -65.44 -25.69
N PRO A 626 -23.73 -66.07 -24.69
CA PRO A 626 -23.24 -67.36 -24.21
C PRO A 626 -23.13 -68.32 -25.39
N ASP A 627 -21.97 -68.98 -25.53
CA ASP A 627 -21.79 -70.05 -26.51
C ASP A 627 -22.85 -71.14 -26.19
N PRO A 628 -23.62 -71.63 -27.18
CA PRO A 628 -24.82 -72.45 -26.96
C PRO A 628 -24.58 -73.81 -26.30
#